data_AF-A0A812VDT0-F1
#
_entry.id   AF-A0A812VDT0-F1
#
_cell.length_a   1.000
_cell.length_b   1.000
_cell.length_c   1.000
_cell.angle_alpha   90.00
_cell.angle_beta   90.00
_cell.angle_gamma   90.00
#
_symmetry.space_group_name_H-M   'P 1'
#
loop_
_entity.id
_entity.type
_entity.pdbx_description
1 polymer ?
#
loop_
_entity_poly.entity_id
_entity_poly.type
_entity_poly.pdbx_seq_one_letter_code
_entity_poly.pdbx_strand_id
1 'polypeptide(L)'
;MKAIWLALCLPSVFVKSAKLSRSASPRLQHDSSQATAFARLSSKNAVAQKLRKSHKDANACPDNQFPPVNVTVQGVGYLDDILSGDILGQLQTNLAGHPDWEIGKPWTLSMVADSVEREMDRKFGFAGGEGFNVFMVKKARVGQKIRVTDKVKTLAISTRLEYRGQDPITLEGAIHLTDICLRPMTCDAFFQQHKKECLDDDLWKRKLNPEQVTGHTRSMCCEQMKCAEEAPC
;
A
#
# COMPACT_ATOMS: atom_id res chain seq x y z
N MET A 1 -5.93 -69.22 -10.77
CA MET A 1 -5.02 -70.35 -10.49
C MET A 1 -4.61 -71.02 -11.80
N LYS A 2 -3.35 -70.84 -12.22
CA LYS A 2 -2.49 -71.81 -12.93
C LYS A 2 -1.25 -71.05 -13.41
N ALA A 3 -0.14 -71.28 -12.69
CA ALA A 3 1.19 -70.87 -13.08
C ALA A 3 1.77 -71.89 -14.06
N ILE A 4 2.51 -71.43 -15.06
CA ILE A 4 3.41 -72.29 -15.86
C ILE A 4 4.77 -71.60 -15.86
N TRP A 5 5.74 -72.30 -15.26
CA TRP A 5 7.16 -72.06 -15.33
C TRP A 5 7.71 -72.59 -16.65
N LEU A 6 8.66 -71.88 -17.26
CA LEU A 6 9.73 -72.49 -18.05
C LEU A 6 10.93 -71.54 -18.12
N ALA A 7 12.06 -72.05 -17.65
CA ALA A 7 13.36 -71.43 -17.69
C ALA A 7 14.28 -72.24 -18.61
N LEU A 8 15.41 -71.61 -18.97
CA LEU A 8 16.66 -72.14 -19.55
C LEU A 8 16.76 -72.11 -21.09
N CYS A 9 17.65 -71.27 -21.64
CA CYS A 9 19.03 -71.65 -21.96
C CYS A 9 19.83 -70.50 -22.64
N LEU A 10 21.12 -70.44 -22.26
CA LEU A 10 22.24 -69.57 -22.66
C LEU A 10 22.72 -69.82 -24.13
N PRO A 11 23.54 -68.96 -24.78
CA PRO A 11 24.98 -68.85 -24.46
C PRO A 11 25.65 -67.47 -24.56
N SER A 12 26.74 -67.41 -23.82
CA SER A 12 27.74 -66.36 -23.69
C SER A 12 28.62 -66.21 -24.94
N VAL A 13 28.98 -64.98 -25.30
CA VAL A 13 30.13 -64.69 -26.17
C VAL A 13 31.11 -63.77 -25.44
N PHE A 14 32.36 -64.22 -25.42
CA PHE A 14 33.52 -63.62 -24.77
C PHE A 14 34.16 -62.51 -25.63
N VAL A 15 34.50 -61.40 -24.96
CA VAL A 15 35.75 -60.60 -25.01
C VAL A 15 36.25 -60.01 -26.34
N LYS A 16 36.47 -58.68 -26.32
CA LYS A 16 37.74 -58.05 -26.74
C LYS A 16 37.95 -56.71 -26.01
N SER A 17 39.00 -56.64 -25.20
CA SER A 17 39.57 -55.39 -24.68
C SER A 17 40.36 -54.67 -25.76
N ALA A 18 40.22 -53.34 -25.85
CA ALA A 18 41.21 -52.49 -26.50
C ALA A 18 41.25 -51.08 -25.89
N LYS A 19 42.39 -50.80 -25.24
CA LYS A 19 43.17 -49.55 -25.18
C LYS A 19 42.48 -48.22 -24.82
N LEU A 20 42.96 -47.66 -23.70
CA LEU A 20 43.02 -46.21 -23.43
C LEU A 20 43.61 -45.44 -24.61
N SER A 21 42.92 -44.37 -25.02
CA SER A 21 43.52 -43.22 -25.70
C SER A 21 42.86 -41.94 -25.16
N ARG A 22 43.69 -41.01 -24.66
CA ARG A 22 43.31 -39.66 -24.27
C ARG A 22 43.04 -38.84 -25.53
N SER A 23 41.89 -38.16 -25.63
CA SER A 23 41.79 -36.85 -26.29
C SER A 23 40.41 -36.20 -26.13
N ALA A 24 40.45 -34.89 -25.85
CA ALA A 24 39.46 -33.84 -26.12
C ALA A 24 38.16 -33.77 -25.28
N SER A 25 38.14 -32.78 -24.37
CA SER A 25 36.95 -32.19 -23.75
C SER A 25 35.94 -31.69 -24.79
N PRO A 26 34.63 -31.96 -24.62
CA PRO A 26 33.60 -31.20 -25.31
C PRO A 26 33.44 -29.83 -24.64
N ARG A 27 33.62 -28.79 -25.45
CA ARG A 27 33.35 -27.39 -25.13
C ARG A 27 31.86 -27.27 -24.75
N LEU A 28 31.57 -27.00 -23.48
CA LEU A 28 30.24 -26.65 -22.99
C LEU A 28 29.71 -25.46 -23.79
N GLN A 29 28.77 -25.70 -24.70
CA GLN A 29 27.92 -24.65 -25.24
C GLN A 29 27.03 -24.16 -24.09
N HIS A 30 27.29 -22.92 -23.68
CA HIS A 30 26.60 -22.23 -22.61
C HIS A 30 25.16 -21.93 -23.07
N ASP A 31 24.21 -22.71 -22.58
CA ASP A 31 22.79 -22.60 -22.89
C ASP A 31 22.22 -21.30 -22.25
N SER A 32 21.91 -20.31 -23.08
CA SER A 32 21.44 -18.97 -22.66
C SER A 32 20.04 -18.99 -22.01
N SER A 33 19.34 -20.11 -22.12
CA SER A 33 17.99 -20.36 -21.57
C SER A 33 17.99 -20.57 -20.05
N GLN A 34 19.03 -21.20 -19.49
CA GLN A 34 19.16 -21.38 -18.04
C GLN A 34 19.54 -20.08 -17.33
N ALA A 35 20.40 -19.26 -17.95
CA ALA A 35 20.78 -17.96 -17.40
C ALA A 35 19.57 -17.01 -17.23
N THR A 36 18.59 -17.06 -18.15
CA THR A 36 17.36 -16.27 -18.05
C THR A 36 16.39 -16.81 -16.98
N ALA A 37 16.31 -18.13 -16.79
CA ALA A 37 15.51 -18.73 -15.72
C ALA A 37 16.09 -18.42 -14.32
N PHE A 38 17.42 -18.54 -14.16
CA PHE A 38 18.12 -18.18 -12.91
C PHE A 38 18.05 -16.67 -12.64
N ALA A 39 18.11 -15.81 -13.66
CA ALA A 39 17.92 -14.38 -13.50
C ALA A 39 16.50 -14.00 -13.04
N ARG A 40 15.45 -14.70 -13.53
CA ARG A 40 14.06 -14.51 -13.09
C ARG A 40 13.79 -15.05 -11.68
N LEU A 41 14.42 -16.16 -11.28
CA LEU A 41 14.35 -16.68 -9.91
C LEU A 41 15.13 -15.80 -8.92
N SER A 42 16.28 -15.28 -9.34
CA SER A 42 17.10 -14.32 -8.59
C SER A 42 16.37 -12.98 -8.41
N SER A 43 15.67 -12.47 -9.43
CA SER A 43 14.90 -11.23 -9.31
C SER A 43 13.68 -11.39 -8.39
N LYS A 44 12.98 -12.53 -8.43
CA LYS A 44 11.90 -12.84 -7.47
C LYS A 44 12.40 -12.91 -6.03
N ASN A 45 13.58 -13.50 -5.81
CA ASN A 45 14.23 -13.53 -4.50
C ASN A 45 14.75 -12.15 -4.06
N ALA A 46 15.22 -11.31 -4.97
CA ALA A 46 15.62 -9.94 -4.69
C ALA A 46 14.41 -9.05 -4.35
N VAL A 47 13.26 -9.26 -4.99
CA VAL A 47 11.99 -8.60 -4.64
C VAL A 47 11.50 -9.09 -3.27
N ALA A 48 11.55 -10.39 -2.99
CA ALA A 48 11.21 -10.96 -1.68
C ALA A 48 12.17 -10.50 -0.55
N GLN A 49 13.47 -10.35 -0.85
CA GLN A 49 14.44 -9.76 0.08
C GLN A 49 14.25 -8.26 0.27
N LYS A 50 13.86 -7.53 -0.78
CA LYS A 50 13.56 -6.09 -0.70
C LYS A 50 12.28 -5.83 0.11
N LEU A 51 11.27 -6.70 0.00
CA LEU A 51 10.09 -6.74 0.87
C LEU A 51 10.47 -7.01 2.33
N ARG A 52 11.41 -7.94 2.59
CA ARG A 52 11.86 -8.25 3.96
C ARG A 52 12.75 -7.18 4.60
N LYS A 53 13.47 -6.37 3.80
CA LYS A 53 14.43 -5.38 4.32
C LYS A 53 13.79 -4.02 4.68
N SER A 54 12.51 -3.79 4.37
CA SER A 54 11.76 -2.59 4.80
C SER A 54 11.31 -2.65 6.28
N HIS A 55 11.21 -3.85 6.86
CA HIS A 55 10.51 -4.08 8.12
C HIS A 55 11.37 -4.05 9.39
N LYS A 56 12.33 -3.11 9.52
CA LYS A 56 13.20 -3.08 10.72
C LYS A 56 13.42 -1.72 11.37
N ASP A 57 12.56 -0.73 11.12
CA ASP A 57 12.56 0.50 11.92
C ASP A 57 11.29 0.57 12.76
N ALA A 58 11.33 -0.09 13.93
CA ALA A 58 10.34 0.04 14.99
C ALA A 58 10.32 1.45 15.66
N ASN A 59 10.67 2.49 14.89
CA ASN A 59 10.62 3.90 15.27
C ASN A 59 10.19 4.82 14.08
N ALA A 60 9.64 4.27 12.99
CA ALA A 60 9.37 5.03 11.76
C ALA A 60 8.13 5.96 11.82
N CYS A 61 7.25 5.81 12.81
CA CYS A 61 6.05 6.64 12.98
C CYS A 61 5.77 6.92 14.47
N PRO A 62 6.30 8.02 15.01
CA PRO A 62 5.92 8.50 16.34
C PRO A 62 4.41 8.77 16.40
N ASP A 63 3.80 8.41 17.53
CA ASP A 63 2.37 8.61 17.82
C ASP A 63 1.42 7.96 16.80
N ASN A 64 1.82 6.82 16.23
CA ASN A 64 0.97 6.06 15.32
C ASN A 64 -0.28 5.56 16.03
N GLN A 65 -1.46 5.95 15.52
CA GLN A 65 -2.75 5.44 15.98
C GLN A 65 -3.25 4.26 15.15
N PHE A 66 -2.60 3.99 14.02
CA PHE A 66 -2.91 2.83 13.19
C PHE A 66 -2.29 1.56 13.80
N PRO A 67 -3.04 0.43 13.89
CA PRO A 67 -2.46 -0.84 14.31
C PRO A 67 -1.25 -1.23 13.44
N PRO A 68 -0.14 -1.74 14.01
CA PRO A 68 1.06 -2.10 13.24
C PRO A 68 0.83 -3.39 12.45
N VAL A 69 0.14 -3.28 11.31
CA VAL A 69 -0.29 -4.40 10.48
C VAL A 69 -0.05 -4.11 8.99
N ASN A 70 0.22 -5.18 8.24
CA ASN A 70 0.24 -5.14 6.79
C ASN A 70 -1.13 -5.57 6.27
N VAL A 71 -1.71 -4.78 5.37
CA VAL A 71 -3.04 -5.03 4.81
C VAL A 71 -2.89 -5.51 3.37
N THR A 72 -3.55 -6.61 3.02
CA THR A 72 -3.71 -7.02 1.62
C THR A 72 -5.15 -6.80 1.21
N VAL A 73 -5.34 -5.94 0.22
CA VAL A 73 -6.65 -5.54 -0.30
C VAL A 73 -6.89 -6.24 -1.63
N GLN A 74 -7.97 -7.01 -1.71
CA GLN A 74 -8.36 -7.74 -2.92
C GLN A 74 -9.87 -7.99 -2.89
N GLY A 75 -10.54 -7.87 -4.04
CA GLY A 75 -11.97 -8.22 -4.17
C GLY A 75 -12.93 -7.29 -3.42
N VAL A 76 -12.46 -6.14 -2.95
CA VAL A 76 -13.27 -5.14 -2.25
C VAL A 76 -14.06 -4.30 -3.24
N GLY A 77 -15.32 -4.02 -2.91
CA GLY A 77 -16.22 -3.14 -3.65
C GLY A 77 -16.10 -1.67 -3.24
N TYR A 78 -16.76 -0.80 -4.00
CA TYR A 78 -16.83 0.63 -3.69
C TYR A 78 -17.44 0.87 -2.31
N LEU A 79 -16.73 1.66 -1.49
CA LEU A 79 -17.00 1.98 -0.08
C LEU A 79 -16.86 0.82 0.91
N ASP A 80 -16.37 -0.34 0.47
CA ASP A 80 -16.02 -1.40 1.41
C ASP A 80 -14.78 -1.00 2.23
N ASP A 81 -14.83 -1.30 3.52
CA ASP A 81 -13.67 -1.16 4.40
C ASP A 81 -12.61 -2.20 4.01
N ILE A 82 -11.36 -1.76 3.94
CA ILE A 82 -10.23 -2.62 3.56
C ILE A 82 -9.58 -3.29 4.77
N LEU A 83 -10.04 -2.97 5.98
CA LEU A 83 -9.54 -3.54 7.22
C LEU A 83 -10.43 -4.70 7.67
N SER A 84 -9.82 -5.73 8.25
CA SER A 84 -10.59 -6.77 8.95
C SER A 84 -11.24 -6.18 10.21
N GLY A 85 -12.35 -6.77 10.67
CA GLY A 85 -13.08 -6.29 11.85
C GLY A 85 -12.22 -6.05 13.10
N ASP A 86 -11.26 -6.92 13.40
CA ASP A 86 -10.38 -6.75 14.57
C ASP A 86 -9.44 -5.54 14.43
N ILE A 87 -8.82 -5.38 13.26
CA ILE A 87 -7.94 -4.25 12.93
C ILE A 87 -8.76 -2.95 12.94
N LEU A 88 -9.95 -2.97 12.35
CA LEU A 88 -10.87 -1.84 12.36
C LEU A 88 -11.24 -1.45 13.80
N GLY A 89 -11.67 -2.40 14.63
CA GLY A 89 -12.03 -2.15 16.02
C GLY A 89 -10.87 -1.58 16.84
N GLN A 90 -9.65 -2.08 16.62
CA GLN A 90 -8.46 -1.55 17.29
C GLN A 90 -8.14 -0.11 16.84
N LEU A 91 -8.20 0.17 15.53
CA LEU A 91 -8.05 1.52 15.02
C LEU A 91 -9.07 2.46 15.67
N GLN A 92 -10.35 2.12 15.63
CA GLN A 92 -11.42 2.96 16.18
C GLN A 92 -11.25 3.20 17.69
N THR A 93 -10.79 2.19 18.44
CA THR A 93 -10.49 2.31 19.87
C THR A 93 -9.33 3.27 20.12
N ASN A 94 -8.23 3.15 19.36
CA ASN A 94 -7.09 4.06 19.49
C ASN A 94 -7.50 5.50 19.18
N LEU A 95 -8.28 5.70 18.12
CA LEU A 95 -8.78 7.01 17.71
C LEU A 95 -9.73 7.61 18.74
N ALA A 96 -10.65 6.81 19.31
CA ALA A 96 -11.57 7.28 20.35
C ALA A 96 -10.84 7.73 21.63
N GLY A 97 -9.68 7.14 21.93
CA GLY A 97 -8.83 7.54 23.05
C GLY A 97 -7.91 8.72 22.76
N HIS A 98 -7.82 9.19 21.52
CA HIS A 98 -6.85 10.22 21.14
C HIS A 98 -7.47 11.63 21.20
N PRO A 99 -6.89 12.58 21.96
CA PRO A 99 -7.50 13.91 22.19
C PRO A 99 -7.65 14.75 20.92
N ASP A 100 -6.77 14.56 19.93
CA ASP A 100 -6.83 15.28 18.66
C ASP A 100 -7.72 14.63 17.59
N TRP A 101 -8.35 13.48 17.86
CA TRP A 101 -9.27 12.88 16.90
C TRP A 101 -10.63 13.57 16.97
N GLU A 102 -10.74 14.68 16.26
CA GLU A 102 -11.93 15.52 16.21
C GLU A 102 -12.17 16.01 14.79
N ILE A 103 -13.44 16.10 14.39
CA ILE A 103 -13.83 16.60 13.06
C ILE A 103 -13.22 17.99 12.82
N GLY A 104 -12.62 18.17 11.64
CA GLY A 104 -11.93 19.40 11.25
C GLY A 104 -10.47 19.49 11.67
N LYS A 105 -9.96 18.58 12.53
CA LYS A 105 -8.53 18.55 12.90
C LYS A 105 -7.71 17.84 11.81
N PRO A 106 -6.49 18.34 11.50
CA PRO A 106 -5.66 17.75 10.47
C PRO A 106 -4.92 16.50 10.97
N TRP A 107 -4.95 15.46 10.15
CA TRP A 107 -4.29 14.18 10.40
C TRP A 107 -3.53 13.74 9.15
N THR A 108 -2.36 13.14 9.36
CA THR A 108 -1.53 12.62 8.27
C THR A 108 -1.61 11.10 8.25
N LEU A 109 -1.95 10.56 7.08
CA LEU A 109 -1.80 9.15 6.76
C LEU A 109 -0.55 8.95 5.89
N SER A 110 0.32 8.02 6.25
CA SER A 110 1.42 7.59 5.40
C SER A 110 1.54 6.07 5.36
N MET A 111 2.03 5.54 4.25
CA MET A 111 2.21 4.10 4.04
C MET A 111 3.12 3.83 2.84
N VAL A 112 3.48 2.56 2.67
CA VAL A 112 4.06 2.03 1.43
C VAL A 112 3.05 1.11 0.76
N ALA A 113 2.75 1.37 -0.51
CA ALA A 113 1.84 0.54 -1.30
C ALA A 113 2.56 -0.21 -2.43
N ASP A 114 2.24 -1.49 -2.54
CA ASP A 114 2.63 -2.36 -3.65
C ASP A 114 1.38 -2.81 -4.39
N SER A 115 1.32 -2.56 -5.69
CA SER A 115 0.16 -2.87 -6.52
C SER A 115 0.53 -3.84 -7.63
N VAL A 116 -0.22 -4.95 -7.71
CA VAL A 116 -0.17 -5.89 -8.85
C VAL A 116 -1.29 -5.65 -9.85
N GLU A 117 -2.21 -4.71 -9.56
CA GLU A 117 -3.22 -4.22 -10.49
C GLU A 117 -2.55 -3.63 -11.74
N ARG A 118 -3.05 -3.94 -12.94
CA ARG A 118 -2.40 -3.55 -14.20
C ARG A 118 -3.23 -2.57 -15.01
N GLU A 119 -4.53 -2.55 -14.80
CA GLU A 119 -5.43 -1.81 -15.67
C GLU A 119 -5.46 -0.33 -15.28
N MET A 120 -5.58 -0.03 -13.98
CA MET A 120 -5.74 1.35 -13.54
C MET A 120 -5.29 1.64 -12.11
N ASP A 121 -5.10 2.92 -11.85
CA ASP A 121 -4.82 3.41 -10.51
C ASP A 121 -6.06 3.27 -9.62
N ARG A 122 -5.85 2.99 -8.34
CA ARG A 122 -6.92 2.71 -7.40
C ARG A 122 -7.01 3.77 -6.32
N LYS A 123 -8.22 4.27 -6.08
CA LYS A 123 -8.51 5.34 -5.12
C LYS A 123 -8.92 4.74 -3.78
N PHE A 124 -8.39 5.29 -2.70
CA PHE A 124 -8.71 4.92 -1.33
C PHE A 124 -8.83 6.17 -0.46
N GLY A 125 -9.39 6.04 0.72
CA GLY A 125 -9.44 7.11 1.72
C GLY A 125 -10.34 6.76 2.88
N PHE A 126 -10.34 7.57 3.93
CA PHE A 126 -11.25 7.36 5.06
C PHE A 126 -12.67 7.84 4.75
N ALA A 127 -13.65 7.20 5.40
CA ALA A 127 -15.08 7.54 5.34
C ALA A 127 -15.38 8.99 5.78
N GLY A 128 -16.43 9.61 5.22
CA GLY A 128 -16.94 10.94 5.60
C GLY A 128 -17.26 11.83 4.40
N GLY A 129 -18.46 11.72 3.82
CA GLY A 129 -18.84 12.39 2.58
C GLY A 129 -17.95 11.98 1.40
N GLU A 130 -17.35 12.95 0.71
CA GLU A 130 -16.28 12.71 -0.28
C GLU A 130 -14.99 12.11 0.32
N GLY A 131 -14.98 11.86 1.64
CA GLY A 131 -13.94 11.30 2.50
C GLY A 131 -12.72 12.18 2.68
N PHE A 132 -11.77 11.65 3.44
CA PHE A 132 -10.56 12.38 3.81
C PHE A 132 -9.31 11.51 3.78
N ASN A 133 -8.15 12.14 3.72
CA ASN A 133 -6.86 11.46 3.51
C ASN A 133 -6.95 10.53 2.30
N VAL A 134 -7.50 11.08 1.20
CA VAL A 134 -7.75 10.36 -0.04
C VAL A 134 -6.45 10.22 -0.82
N PHE A 135 -6.14 9.02 -1.30
CA PHE A 135 -4.92 8.74 -2.05
C PHE A 135 -5.15 7.81 -3.25
N MET A 136 -4.20 7.85 -4.18
CA MET A 136 -4.15 6.98 -5.34
C MET A 136 -2.98 6.02 -5.25
N VAL A 137 -3.26 4.72 -5.37
CA VAL A 137 -2.25 3.68 -5.57
C VAL A 137 -2.09 3.49 -7.07
N LYS A 138 -0.89 3.75 -7.59
CA LYS A 138 -0.61 3.57 -9.03
C LYS A 138 -0.59 2.10 -9.40
N LYS A 139 -1.09 1.79 -10.59
CA LYS A 139 -1.04 0.44 -11.16
C LYS A 139 0.39 -0.05 -11.34
N ALA A 140 0.57 -1.36 -11.19
CA ALA A 140 1.78 -2.13 -11.49
C ALA A 140 3.06 -1.53 -10.88
N ARG A 141 2.94 -0.97 -9.67
CA ARG A 141 4.03 -0.25 -9.01
C ARG A 141 4.22 -0.74 -7.58
N VAL A 142 5.48 -1.02 -7.27
CA VAL A 142 5.98 -1.48 -5.97
C VAL A 142 6.77 -0.34 -5.31
N GLY A 143 6.68 -0.22 -3.99
CA GLY A 143 7.41 0.73 -3.16
C GLY A 143 6.83 2.14 -3.20
N GLN A 144 5.52 2.29 -3.40
CA GLN A 144 4.88 3.60 -3.47
C GLN A 144 4.79 4.22 -2.09
N LYS A 145 5.65 5.20 -1.81
CA LYS A 145 5.53 6.01 -0.60
C LYS A 145 4.35 6.97 -0.77
N ILE A 146 3.31 6.73 0.01
CA ILE A 146 2.10 7.55 0.04
C ILE A 146 2.13 8.34 1.33
N ARG A 147 1.86 9.64 1.23
CA ARG A 147 1.65 10.52 2.37
C ARG A 147 0.60 11.55 2.00
N VAL A 148 -0.51 11.53 2.71
CA VAL A 148 -1.63 12.44 2.53
C VAL A 148 -1.99 13.04 3.88
N THR A 149 -2.44 14.29 3.84
CA THR A 149 -2.87 15.03 5.02
C THR A 149 -4.20 15.67 4.68
N ASP A 150 -5.16 15.51 5.57
CA ASP A 150 -6.50 16.06 5.44
C ASP A 150 -7.11 16.27 6.82
N LYS A 151 -8.26 16.93 6.86
CA LYS A 151 -9.06 17.09 8.07
C LYS A 151 -9.95 15.88 8.31
N VAL A 152 -10.09 15.47 9.55
CA VAL A 152 -11.03 14.41 9.96
C VAL A 152 -12.45 14.83 9.59
N LYS A 153 -13.22 13.91 8.99
CA LYS A 153 -14.63 14.14 8.58
C LYS A 153 -15.63 13.19 9.22
N THR A 154 -15.20 12.36 10.15
CA THR A 154 -16.06 11.35 10.78
C THR A 154 -15.63 11.08 12.22
N LEU A 155 -16.56 10.57 13.03
CA LEU A 155 -16.28 10.15 14.40
C LEU A 155 -15.38 8.91 14.42
N ALA A 156 -14.65 8.68 15.51
CA ALA A 156 -13.76 7.51 15.66
C ALA A 156 -14.47 6.19 15.34
N ILE A 157 -15.67 5.95 15.90
CA ILE A 157 -16.45 4.72 15.69
C ILE A 157 -16.97 4.54 14.25
N SER A 158 -17.03 5.62 13.48
CA SER A 158 -17.48 5.62 12.08
C SER A 158 -16.31 5.69 11.11
N THR A 159 -15.08 5.62 11.61
CA THR A 159 -13.87 5.66 10.80
C THR A 159 -13.65 4.31 10.14
N ARG A 160 -13.53 4.31 8.82
CA ARG A 160 -13.23 3.15 7.96
C ARG A 160 -12.27 3.59 6.88
N LEU A 161 -11.36 2.71 6.47
CA LEU A 161 -10.45 2.97 5.35
C LEU A 161 -11.00 2.25 4.12
N GLU A 162 -11.58 3.01 3.21
CA GLU A 162 -12.46 2.48 2.17
C GLU A 162 -11.75 2.38 0.82
N TYR A 163 -12.15 1.39 0.00
CA TYR A 163 -11.90 1.44 -1.43
C TYR A 163 -12.89 2.39 -2.10
N ARG A 164 -12.38 3.31 -2.92
CA ARG A 164 -13.15 4.46 -3.43
C ARG A 164 -12.99 4.64 -4.94
N GLY A 165 -12.58 3.58 -5.64
CA GLY A 165 -12.57 3.54 -7.10
C GLY A 165 -14.00 3.37 -7.64
N GLN A 166 -14.32 4.10 -8.71
CA GLN A 166 -15.67 4.12 -9.30
C GLN A 166 -15.81 3.19 -10.51
N ASP A 167 -14.70 2.87 -11.17
CA ASP A 167 -14.65 1.91 -12.28
C ASP A 167 -13.28 1.21 -12.25
N PRO A 168 -13.21 -0.14 -12.37
CA PRO A 168 -14.29 -1.03 -11.95
C PRO A 168 -14.62 -0.81 -10.46
N ILE A 169 -15.89 -1.00 -10.15
CA ILE A 169 -16.48 -0.89 -8.81
C ILE A 169 -15.82 -1.87 -7.83
N THR A 170 -15.32 -3.00 -8.34
CA THR A 170 -14.59 -4.01 -7.55
C THR A 170 -13.11 -3.98 -7.91
N LEU A 171 -12.26 -4.13 -6.90
CA LEU A 171 -10.83 -4.31 -7.08
C LEU A 171 -10.51 -5.76 -7.52
N GLU A 172 -10.10 -5.94 -8.78
CA GLU A 172 -9.75 -7.26 -9.32
C GLU A 172 -8.31 -7.69 -8.97
N GLY A 173 -7.38 -6.75 -8.85
CA GLY A 173 -6.01 -6.99 -8.42
C GLY A 173 -5.82 -7.08 -6.90
N ALA A 174 -4.57 -7.28 -6.47
CA ALA A 174 -4.19 -7.17 -5.07
C ALA A 174 -3.32 -5.92 -4.84
N ILE A 175 -3.58 -5.23 -3.73
CA ILE A 175 -2.75 -4.12 -3.24
C ILE A 175 -2.29 -4.46 -1.83
N HIS A 176 -0.98 -4.42 -1.61
CA HIS A 176 -0.39 -4.60 -0.28
C HIS A 176 -0.02 -3.24 0.28
N LEU A 177 -0.55 -2.92 1.45
CA LEU A 177 -0.24 -1.72 2.21
C LEU A 177 0.59 -2.12 3.43
N THR A 178 1.72 -1.46 3.59
CA THR A 178 2.70 -1.72 4.65
C THR A 178 3.15 -0.40 5.25
N ASP A 179 3.81 -0.45 6.42
CA ASP A 179 4.34 0.73 7.12
C ASP A 179 3.26 1.82 7.32
N ILE A 180 2.02 1.39 7.60
CA ILE A 180 0.87 2.29 7.73
C ILE A 180 0.99 3.07 9.03
N CYS A 181 0.82 4.38 8.90
CA CYS A 181 1.01 5.36 9.95
C CYS A 181 -0.11 6.40 9.87
N LEU A 182 -0.87 6.56 10.95
CA LEU A 182 -1.91 7.59 11.08
C LEU A 182 -1.64 8.37 12.35
N ARG A 183 -1.41 9.67 12.23
CA ARG A 183 -1.04 10.51 13.37
C ARG A 183 -1.58 11.93 13.25
N PRO A 184 -1.80 12.64 14.37
CA PRO A 184 -2.21 14.02 14.33
C PRO A 184 -1.15 14.88 13.64
N MET A 185 -1.61 15.97 13.05
CA MET A 185 -0.76 17.05 12.58
C MET A 185 -1.13 18.32 13.35
N THR A 186 -0.14 19.15 13.68
CA THR A 186 -0.45 20.46 14.26
C THR A 186 -1.04 21.37 13.18
N CYS A 187 -1.98 22.24 13.58
CA CYS A 187 -2.57 23.20 12.66
C CYS A 187 -1.52 24.11 11.98
N ASP A 188 -0.47 24.49 12.72
CA ASP A 188 0.61 25.29 12.15
C ASP A 188 1.35 24.54 11.04
N ALA A 189 1.71 23.27 11.27
CA ALA A 189 2.36 22.47 10.25
C ALA A 189 1.45 22.26 9.03
N PHE A 190 0.14 22.06 9.25
CA PHE A 190 -0.85 21.96 8.18
C PHE A 190 -0.91 23.24 7.35
N PHE A 191 -1.00 24.41 8.01
CA PHE A 191 -1.00 25.72 7.37
C PHE A 191 0.26 25.95 6.54
N GLN A 192 1.44 25.61 7.07
CA GLN A 192 2.70 25.75 6.35
C GLN A 192 2.75 24.89 5.08
N GLN A 193 2.14 23.70 5.10
CA GLN A 193 2.04 22.81 3.95
C GLN A 193 1.04 23.34 2.89
N HIS A 194 0.00 24.05 3.31
CA HIS A 194 -1.10 24.51 2.45
C HIS A 194 -1.10 26.03 2.20
N LYS A 195 0.03 26.73 2.36
CA LYS A 195 0.14 28.20 2.18
C LYS A 195 -0.42 28.79 0.87
N LYS A 196 -0.59 27.96 -0.17
CA LYS A 196 -1.19 28.39 -1.44
C LYS A 196 -2.71 28.52 -1.36
N GLU A 197 -3.33 27.76 -0.47
CA GLU A 197 -4.77 27.67 -0.26
C GLU A 197 -5.19 28.35 1.06
N CYS A 198 -4.29 28.36 2.03
CA CYS A 198 -4.43 28.98 3.35
C CYS A 198 -3.61 30.27 3.40
N LEU A 199 -4.31 31.41 3.43
CA LEU A 199 -3.70 32.73 3.52
C LEU A 199 -3.57 33.17 4.97
N ASP A 200 -2.52 33.95 5.25
CA ASP A 200 -2.36 34.60 6.54
C ASP A 200 -3.47 35.66 6.72
N ASP A 201 -4.02 35.78 7.92
CA ASP A 201 -5.11 36.71 8.23
C ASP A 201 -4.68 38.17 7.98
N ASP A 202 -3.38 38.45 8.15
CA ASP A 202 -2.78 39.75 7.84
C ASP A 202 -2.70 40.03 6.33
N LEU A 203 -2.45 39.00 5.53
CA LEU A 203 -2.50 39.10 4.06
C LEU A 203 -3.94 39.30 3.59
N TRP A 204 -4.92 38.72 4.29
CA TRP A 204 -6.32 38.92 3.99
C TRP A 204 -6.73 40.37 4.23
N LYS A 205 -6.35 40.93 5.39
CA LYS A 205 -6.63 42.33 5.77
C LYS A 205 -5.91 43.38 4.93
N ARG A 206 -4.76 43.05 4.32
CA ARG A 206 -3.95 43.99 3.53
C ARG A 206 -4.23 43.96 2.02
N LYS A 207 -4.95 42.97 1.49
CA LYS A 207 -5.32 42.95 0.07
C LYS A 207 -6.54 43.86 -0.16
N LEU A 208 -6.29 44.99 -0.81
CA LEU A 208 -7.23 46.09 -1.10
C LEU A 208 -8.41 45.74 -2.04
N ASN A 209 -8.51 44.50 -2.55
CA ASN A 209 -9.59 44.06 -3.43
C ASN A 209 -10.14 42.68 -2.99
N PRO A 210 -11.30 42.63 -2.31
CA PRO A 210 -11.95 41.39 -1.86
C PRO A 210 -12.20 40.38 -3.00
N GLU A 211 -12.46 40.87 -4.21
CA GLU A 211 -12.75 40.04 -5.40
C GLU A 211 -11.53 39.28 -5.95
N GLN A 212 -10.31 39.65 -5.57
CA GLN A 212 -9.06 39.07 -6.12
C GLN A 212 -8.41 38.03 -5.22
N VAL A 213 -9.05 37.68 -4.12
CA VAL A 213 -8.47 36.77 -3.16
C VAL A 213 -9.23 35.46 -3.14
N THR A 214 -8.59 34.48 -3.77
CA THR A 214 -8.95 33.09 -3.71
C THR A 214 -8.16 32.44 -2.57
N GLY A 215 -8.85 31.84 -1.60
CA GLY A 215 -8.22 31.11 -0.48
C GLY A 215 -9.02 31.18 0.82
N HIS A 216 -8.63 30.37 1.79
CA HIS A 216 -9.19 30.33 3.14
C HIS A 216 -8.28 31.09 4.11
N THR A 217 -8.84 31.74 5.13
CA THR A 217 -8.06 32.35 6.21
C THR A 217 -7.30 31.30 7.01
N ARG A 218 -6.34 31.73 7.84
CA ARG A 218 -5.68 30.81 8.78
C ARG A 218 -6.73 30.20 9.70
N SER A 219 -7.69 30.99 10.18
CA SER A 219 -8.83 30.48 10.94
C SER A 219 -9.67 29.47 10.15
N MET A 220 -10.04 29.69 8.90
CA MET A 220 -10.79 28.69 8.12
C MET A 220 -9.96 27.41 7.84
N CYS A 221 -8.64 27.54 7.72
CA CYS A 221 -7.73 26.42 7.53
C CYS A 221 -7.43 25.65 8.83
N CYS A 222 -7.48 26.29 9.99
CA CYS A 222 -6.97 25.74 11.24
C CYS A 222 -7.99 25.68 12.39
N GLU A 223 -9.05 26.47 12.33
CA GLU A 223 -10.17 26.46 13.27
C GLU A 223 -11.27 25.54 12.76
N GLN A 224 -12.05 25.03 13.71
CA GLN A 224 -13.23 24.23 13.42
C GLN A 224 -14.18 25.03 12.52
N MET A 225 -14.50 24.50 11.34
CA MET A 225 -15.81 24.79 10.79
C MET A 225 -16.79 24.07 11.70
N LYS A 226 -17.32 24.77 12.71
CA LYS A 226 -18.54 24.30 13.37
C LYS A 226 -19.56 24.16 12.24
N CYS A 227 -19.89 22.93 11.85
CA CYS A 227 -21.00 22.74 10.91
C CYS A 227 -22.19 23.45 11.56
N ALA A 228 -22.71 24.50 10.91
CA ALA A 228 -23.95 25.11 11.35
C ALA A 228 -24.98 23.97 11.42
N GLU A 229 -25.82 23.96 12.46
CA GLU A 229 -26.73 22.85 12.82
C GLU A 229 -27.66 22.38 11.68
N GLU A 230 -27.68 23.08 10.54
CA GLU A 230 -28.54 22.82 9.39
C GLU A 230 -27.81 22.51 8.06
N ALA A 231 -26.47 22.40 8.04
CA ALA A 231 -25.72 22.07 6.82
C ALA A 231 -25.03 20.70 6.91
N PRO A 232 -25.26 19.78 5.96
CA PRO A 232 -24.55 18.50 5.94
C PRO A 232 -23.08 18.74 5.61
N CYS A 233 -22.24 18.37 6.56
CA CYS A 233 -20.90 17.88 6.28
C CYS A 233 -21.00 16.36 5.99
#